data_AF-A0A8J8DDN0-F1
#
_entry.id   AF-A0A8J8DDN0-F1
#
_cell.length_a   1.000
_cell.length_b   1.000
_cell.length_c   1.000
_cell.angle_alpha   90.00
_cell.angle_beta   90.00
_cell.angle_gamma   90.00
#
_symmetry.space_group_name_H-M   'P 1'
#
loop_
_entity.id
_entity.type
_entity.pdbx_description
1 polymer ?
#
loop_
_entity_poly.entity_id
_entity_poly.type
_entity_poly.pdbx_seq_one_letter_code
_entity_poly.pdbx_strand_id
1 'polypeptide(L)'
;SESSGQSYLITAVLQDSQGNEVWSDSYAFSPYEAHTFTVNVPSEGSYTLDLTWNGKTAVYSIQVNPAITLKTKTITVEKGGEGVITLHLKNPSSDVQYYTIKVSGGFLPSEINQSISVAPLTEKDVSIAFAVT
;
A
#
# COMPACT_ATOMS: atom_id res chain seq x y z
N SER A 1 7.03 -23.26 -43.38
CA SER A 1 7.24 -21.83 -43.14
C SER A 1 7.87 -21.72 -41.77
N GLU A 2 9.19 -21.64 -41.72
CA GLU A 2 9.92 -21.48 -40.47
C GLU A 2 9.68 -20.06 -39.97
N SER A 3 8.98 -19.94 -38.84
CA SER A 3 8.75 -18.65 -38.21
C SER A 3 10.08 -18.13 -37.70
N SER A 4 10.71 -17.21 -38.45
CA SER A 4 11.87 -16.46 -37.96
C SER A 4 11.41 -15.64 -36.75
N GLY A 5 11.64 -16.16 -35.55
CA GLY A 5 11.29 -15.43 -34.34
C GLY A 5 12.15 -14.17 -34.29
N GLN A 6 11.51 -13.00 -34.35
CA GLN A 6 12.19 -11.74 -34.12
C GLN A 6 12.34 -11.55 -32.62
N SER A 7 13.52 -11.10 -32.20
CA SER A 7 13.74 -10.66 -30.83
C SER A 7 13.04 -9.34 -30.59
N TYR A 8 12.43 -9.15 -29.41
CA TYR A 8 11.72 -7.92 -29.05
C TYR A 8 12.24 -7.34 -27.75
N LEU A 9 12.52 -6.04 -27.73
CA LEU A 9 12.75 -5.29 -26.50
C LEU A 9 11.40 -4.89 -25.91
N ILE A 10 11.17 -5.27 -24.65
CA ILE A 10 10.06 -4.75 -23.85
C ILE A 10 10.64 -3.83 -22.78
N THR A 11 10.09 -2.63 -22.68
CA THR A 11 10.36 -1.70 -21.59
C THR A 11 9.15 -1.63 -20.67
N ALA A 12 9.37 -1.82 -19.37
CA ALA A 12 8.38 -1.69 -18.33
C ALA A 12 8.65 -0.40 -17.54
N VAL A 13 7.62 0.43 -17.34
CA VAL A 13 7.72 1.68 -16.58
C VAL A 13 6.56 1.75 -15.60
N LEU A 14 6.86 1.90 -14.31
CA LEU A 14 5.88 2.18 -13.28
C LEU A 14 5.84 3.69 -13.02
N GLN A 15 4.65 4.27 -13.11
CA GLN A 15 4.40 5.67 -12.85
C GLN A 15 3.51 5.84 -11.62
N ASP A 16 3.75 6.89 -10.83
CA ASP A 16 2.85 7.30 -9.75
C ASP A 16 1.57 7.98 -10.29
N SER A 17 0.67 8.37 -9.39
CA SER A 17 -0.60 9.02 -9.74
C SER A 17 -0.44 10.40 -10.40
N GLN A 18 0.76 11.00 -10.35
CA GLN A 18 1.09 12.26 -11.00
C GLN A 18 1.75 12.04 -12.37
N GLY A 19 2.00 10.78 -12.76
CA GLY A 19 2.66 10.41 -14.00
C GLY A 19 4.20 10.41 -13.91
N ASN A 20 4.76 10.57 -12.72
CA ASN A 20 6.22 10.50 -12.54
C ASN A 20 6.67 9.04 -12.58
N GLU A 21 7.75 8.76 -13.30
CA GLU A 21 8.40 7.45 -13.25
C GLU A 21 8.98 7.21 -11.84
N VAL A 22 8.60 6.08 -11.24
CA VAL A 22 9.10 5.64 -9.93
C VAL A 22 9.93 4.35 -10.03
N TRP A 23 9.79 3.61 -11.13
CA TRP A 23 10.57 2.42 -11.44
C TRP A 23 10.53 2.14 -12.94
N SER A 24 11.61 1.61 -13.51
CA SER A 24 11.63 1.10 -14.87
C SER A 24 12.63 -0.05 -15.02
N ASP A 25 12.37 -0.92 -16.00
CA ASP A 25 13.26 -1.99 -16.42
C ASP A 25 13.02 -2.34 -17.89
N SER A 26 13.97 -3.04 -18.53
CA SER A 26 13.80 -3.50 -19.90
C SER A 26 14.49 -4.82 -20.17
N TYR A 27 13.88 -5.63 -21.03
CA TYR A 27 14.41 -6.95 -21.38
C TYR A 27 14.25 -7.25 -22.86
N ALA A 28 15.32 -7.79 -23.46
CA ALA A 28 15.34 -8.24 -24.85
C ALA A 28 15.00 -9.74 -24.91
N PHE A 29 13.82 -10.05 -25.44
CA PHE A 29 13.31 -11.41 -25.55
C PHE A 29 13.83 -12.08 -26.82
N SER A 30 14.35 -13.30 -26.67
CA SER A 30 14.54 -14.24 -27.75
C SER A 30 13.21 -14.91 -28.13
N PRO A 31 13.14 -15.56 -29.31
CA PRO A 31 11.96 -16.31 -29.71
C PRO A 31 11.56 -17.36 -28.69
N TYR A 32 10.27 -17.39 -28.35
CA TYR A 32 9.68 -18.35 -27.39
C TYR A 32 10.22 -18.26 -25.96
N GLU A 33 10.93 -17.18 -25.63
CA GLU A 33 11.43 -16.92 -24.29
C GLU A 33 10.33 -16.38 -23.36
N ALA A 34 10.39 -16.78 -22.09
CA ALA A 34 9.59 -16.20 -21.03
C ALA A 34 10.50 -15.44 -20.05
N HIS A 35 10.05 -14.28 -19.61
CA HIS A 35 10.74 -13.45 -18.62
C HIS A 35 9.73 -12.92 -17.60
N THR A 36 10.19 -12.68 -16.38
CA THR A 36 9.36 -12.10 -15.31
C THR A 36 10.03 -10.84 -14.78
N PHE A 37 9.34 -9.72 -14.92
CA PHE A 37 9.75 -8.47 -14.28
C PHE A 37 9.36 -8.49 -12.80
N THR A 38 10.28 -8.14 -11.92
CA THR A 38 9.98 -7.90 -10.50
C THR A 38 9.84 -6.40 -10.27
N VAL A 39 8.61 -5.93 -10.17
CA VAL A 39 8.29 -4.50 -10.05
C VAL A 39 8.35 -4.07 -8.59
N ASN A 40 9.21 -3.11 -8.27
CA ASN A 40 9.31 -2.55 -6.92
C ASN A 40 8.36 -1.34 -6.78
N VAL A 41 7.29 -1.51 -5.99
CA VAL A 41 6.35 -0.42 -5.69
C VAL A 41 6.77 0.28 -4.39
N PRO A 42 7.05 1.59 -4.39
CA PRO A 42 7.73 2.25 -3.28
C PRO A 42 6.84 2.47 -2.05
N SER A 43 5.53 2.65 -2.22
CA SER A 43 4.60 2.95 -1.14
C SER A 43 3.16 2.58 -1.48
N GLU A 44 2.26 2.81 -0.51
CA GLU A 44 0.81 2.82 -0.73
C GLU A 44 0.45 3.92 -1.75
N GLY A 45 -0.53 3.66 -2.61
CA GLY A 45 -0.94 4.61 -3.65
C GLY A 45 -1.51 3.96 -4.91
N SER A 46 -1.81 4.81 -5.87
CA SER A 46 -2.26 4.42 -7.22
C SER A 46 -1.09 4.59 -8.19
N TYR A 47 -0.90 3.59 -9.04
CA TYR A 47 0.17 3.54 -10.02
C TYR A 47 -0.33 3.04 -11.38
N THR A 48 0.43 3.36 -12.41
CA THR A 48 0.23 2.85 -13.77
C THR A 48 1.50 2.13 -14.22
N LEU A 49 1.36 0.89 -14.69
CA LEU A 49 2.46 0.13 -15.29
C LEU A 49 2.26 0.10 -16.80
N ASP A 50 3.21 0.69 -17.52
CA ASP A 50 3.28 0.70 -18.97
C ASP A 50 4.30 -0.33 -19.45
N LEU A 51 3.85 -1.24 -20.32
CA LEU A 51 4.72 -2.15 -21.05
C LEU A 51 4.76 -1.70 -22.51
N THR A 52 5.93 -1.29 -22.99
CA THR A 52 6.11 -0.79 -24.36
C THR A 52 6.98 -1.74 -25.19
N TRP A 53 6.52 -2.08 -26.39
CA TRP A 53 7.25 -2.91 -27.36
C TRP A 53 6.86 -2.53 -28.79
N ASN A 54 7.82 -2.40 -29.71
CA ASN A 54 7.57 -2.08 -31.13
C ASN A 54 6.55 -0.95 -31.38
N GLY A 55 6.59 0.12 -30.58
CA GLY A 55 5.66 1.26 -30.69
C GLY A 55 4.22 0.98 -30.20
N LYS A 56 3.98 -0.16 -29.55
CA LYS A 56 2.73 -0.49 -28.86
C LYS A 56 2.94 -0.38 -27.35
N THR A 57 1.88 -0.03 -26.63
CA THR A 57 1.88 0.08 -25.17
C THR A 57 0.67 -0.66 -24.59
N ALA A 58 0.91 -1.54 -23.61
CA ALA A 58 -0.11 -2.07 -22.72
C ALA A 58 -0.04 -1.33 -21.38
N VAL A 59 -1.19 -1.00 -20.81
CA VAL A 59 -1.32 -0.17 -19.62
C VAL A 59 -2.09 -0.94 -18.55
N TYR A 60 -1.53 -1.00 -17.35
CA TYR A 60 -2.16 -1.66 -16.20
C TYR A 60 -2.28 -0.70 -15.02
N SER A 61 -3.47 -0.61 -14.43
CA SER A 61 -3.68 0.10 -13.17
C SER A 61 -3.31 -0.77 -11.98
N ILE A 62 -2.50 -0.24 -11.06
CA ILE A 62 -2.10 -0.91 -9.82
C ILE A 62 -2.55 -0.05 -8.64
N GLN A 63 -3.23 -0.66 -7.68
CA GLN A 63 -3.65 0.00 -6.44
C GLN A 63 -3.02 -0.70 -5.24
N VAL A 64 -2.13 -0.01 -4.53
CA VAL A 64 -1.57 -0.47 -3.26
C VAL A 64 -2.33 0.21 -2.13
N ASN A 65 -3.20 -0.57 -1.48
CA ASN A 65 -4.06 -0.06 -0.42
C ASN A 65 -3.31 0.11 0.90
N PRO A 66 -3.71 1.09 1.73
CA PRO A 66 -3.08 1.31 3.01
C PRO A 66 -3.28 0.15 3.98
N ALA A 67 -2.22 -0.20 4.71
CA ALA A 67 -2.28 -1.26 5.73
C ALA A 67 -2.96 -0.77 7.03
N ILE A 68 -2.89 0.54 7.32
CA ILE A 68 -3.47 1.13 8.54
C ILE A 68 -4.25 2.38 8.14
N THR A 69 -5.52 2.46 8.57
CA THR A 69 -6.38 3.61 8.29
C THR A 69 -7.05 4.11 9.58
N LEU A 70 -7.01 5.42 9.81
CA LEU A 70 -7.81 6.05 10.87
C LEU A 70 -9.26 6.22 10.42
N LYS A 71 -10.19 5.50 11.05
CA LYS A 71 -11.63 5.61 10.78
C LYS A 71 -12.23 6.85 11.43
N THR A 72 -11.83 7.16 12.65
CA THR A 72 -12.34 8.33 13.38
C THR A 72 -11.52 9.58 13.07
N LYS A 73 -11.93 10.35 12.06
CA LYS A 73 -11.22 11.58 11.63
C LYS A 73 -11.51 12.79 12.50
N THR A 74 -12.72 12.87 13.05
CA THR A 74 -13.19 13.98 13.88
C THR A 74 -13.92 13.43 15.10
N ILE A 75 -13.65 14.00 16.26
CA ILE A 75 -14.33 13.67 17.51
C ILE A 75 -14.75 14.99 18.16
N THR A 76 -16.01 15.04 18.60
CA THR A 76 -16.53 16.12 19.43
C THR A 76 -16.85 15.52 20.79
N VAL A 77 -16.10 15.93 21.82
CA VAL A 77 -16.31 15.51 23.21
C VAL A 77 -16.32 16.75 24.09
N GLU A 78 -17.21 16.77 25.07
CA GLU A 78 -17.22 17.81 26.09
C GLU A 78 -16.16 17.54 27.16
N LYS A 79 -15.76 18.59 27.88
CA LYS A 79 -14.84 18.46 29.02
C LYS A 79 -15.42 17.48 30.06
N GLY A 80 -14.66 16.47 30.45
CA GLY A 80 -15.09 15.40 31.35
C GLY A 80 -15.79 14.22 30.66
N GLY A 81 -15.97 14.27 29.33
CA GLY A 81 -16.50 13.17 28.55
C GLY A 81 -15.44 12.16 28.09
N GLU A 82 -15.89 11.10 27.42
CA GLU A 82 -15.04 10.07 26.82
C GLU A 82 -15.07 10.18 25.29
N GLY A 83 -13.90 10.22 24.67
CA GLY A 83 -13.71 10.12 23.22
C GLY A 83 -13.26 8.72 22.84
N VAL A 84 -13.60 8.29 21.63
CA VAL A 84 -13.15 7.01 21.06
C VAL A 84 -12.59 7.23 19.66
N ILE A 85 -11.32 6.86 19.46
CA ILE A 85 -10.75 6.70 18.11
C ILE A 85 -10.81 5.24 17.69
N THR A 86 -11.07 5.00 16.41
CA THR A 86 -11.00 3.66 15.82
C THR A 86 -9.99 3.65 14.68
N LEU A 87 -9.06 2.71 14.74
CA LEU A 87 -8.12 2.37 13.69
C LEU A 87 -8.58 1.07 13.02
N HIS A 88 -8.47 1.02 11.70
CA HIS A 88 -8.60 -0.19 10.90
C HIS A 88 -7.21 -0.64 10.47
N LEU A 89 -6.85 -1.88 10.79
CA LEU A 89 -5.58 -2.48 10.43
C LEU A 89 -5.81 -3.69 9.54
N LYS A 90 -4.99 -3.80 8.49
CA LYS A 90 -4.93 -4.93 7.58
C LYS A 90 -3.53 -5.51 7.62
N ASN A 91 -3.44 -6.82 7.81
CA ASN A 91 -2.20 -7.56 7.71
C ASN A 91 -2.14 -8.31 6.37
N PRO A 92 -1.41 -7.82 5.36
CA PRO A 92 -1.24 -8.51 4.08
C PRO A 92 -0.18 -9.63 4.13
N SER A 93 0.53 -9.80 5.26
CA SER A 93 1.58 -10.81 5.42
C SER A 93 1.00 -12.18 5.77
N SER A 94 1.77 -13.23 5.46
CA SER A 94 1.58 -14.59 5.97
C SER A 94 1.99 -14.76 7.44
N ASP A 95 2.65 -13.77 8.01
CA ASP A 95 3.08 -13.75 9.42
C ASP A 95 2.21 -12.83 10.27
N VAL A 96 2.13 -13.12 11.57
CA VAL A 96 1.46 -12.24 12.53
C VAL A 96 2.20 -10.90 12.64
N GLN A 97 1.47 -9.80 12.65
CA GLN A 97 2.04 -8.46 12.82
C GLN A 97 1.72 -7.91 14.20
N TYR A 98 2.72 -7.29 14.82
CA TYR A 98 2.63 -6.68 16.14
C TYR A 98 2.78 -5.17 16.03
N TYR A 99 1.84 -4.43 16.61
CA TYR A 99 1.80 -2.97 16.57
C TYR A 99 1.76 -2.40 17.98
N THR A 100 2.39 -1.24 18.15
CA THR A 100 2.17 -0.37 19.30
C THR A 100 1.47 0.88 18.80
N ILE A 101 0.25 1.10 19.27
CA ILE A 101 -0.54 2.29 18.97
C ILE A 101 -0.27 3.32 20.07
N LYS A 102 0.13 4.52 19.66
CA LYS A 102 0.42 5.65 20.53
C LYS A 102 -0.55 6.79 20.24
N VAL A 103 -1.28 7.23 21.26
CA VAL A 103 -2.24 8.34 21.16
C VAL A 103 -1.76 9.47 22.06
N SER A 104 -1.51 10.62 21.46
CA SER A 104 -0.98 11.81 22.14
C SER A 104 -1.68 13.07 21.64
N GLY A 105 -1.89 14.05 22.52
CA GLY A 105 -2.55 15.32 22.19
C GLY A 105 -2.78 16.18 23.42
N GLY A 106 -2.97 17.50 23.25
CA GLY A 106 -3.06 18.45 24.36
C GLY A 106 -4.32 18.33 25.23
N PHE A 107 -5.37 17.67 24.74
CA PHE A 107 -6.60 17.39 25.48
C PHE A 107 -6.56 16.07 26.27
N LEU A 108 -5.49 15.28 26.10
CA LEU A 108 -5.29 14.04 26.83
C LEU A 108 -4.53 14.32 28.13
N PRO A 109 -4.93 13.71 29.26
CA PRO A 109 -4.20 13.85 30.52
C PRO A 109 -2.81 13.20 30.49
N SER A 110 -2.65 12.17 29.67
CA SER A 110 -1.40 11.47 29.43
C SER A 110 -1.46 10.73 28.10
N GLU A 111 -0.30 10.34 27.58
CA GLU A 111 -0.21 9.50 26.40
C GLU A 111 -0.75 8.09 26.65
N ILE A 112 -1.51 7.57 25.69
CA ILE A 112 -2.02 6.19 25.73
C ILE A 112 -1.16 5.33 24.81
N ASN A 113 -0.67 4.22 25.33
CA ASN A 113 0.07 3.21 24.58
C ASN A 113 -0.67 1.87 24.66
N GLN A 114 -1.01 1.29 23.50
CA GLN A 114 -1.68 0.01 23.40
C GLN A 114 -0.99 -0.91 22.40
N SER A 115 -0.55 -2.08 22.86
CA SER A 115 0.01 -3.12 21.99
C SER A 115 -1.07 -4.07 21.52
N ILE A 116 -1.07 -4.39 20.23
CA ILE A 116 -2.01 -5.33 19.61
C ILE A 116 -1.29 -6.20 18.59
N SER A 117 -1.88 -7.37 18.30
CA SER A 117 -1.53 -8.19 17.15
C SER A 117 -2.66 -8.28 16.14
N VAL A 118 -2.29 -8.47 14.87
CA VAL A 118 -3.18 -8.75 13.75
C VAL A 118 -2.71 -10.05 13.10
N ALA A 119 -3.60 -11.04 13.01
CA ALA A 119 -3.27 -12.35 12.46
C ALA A 119 -2.93 -12.28 10.95
N PRO A 120 -2.20 -13.26 10.40
CA PRO A 120 -1.89 -13.32 8.97
C PRO A 120 -3.12 -13.16 8.09
N LEU A 121 -3.01 -12.37 7.01
CA LEU A 121 -4.05 -12.23 5.98
C LEU A 121 -5.44 -11.82 6.53
N THR A 122 -5.47 -11.12 7.68
CA THR A 122 -6.72 -10.67 8.32
C THR A 122 -6.76 -9.15 8.50
N GLU A 123 -7.96 -8.67 8.84
CA GLU A 123 -8.23 -7.27 9.16
C GLU A 123 -8.80 -7.17 10.58
N LYS A 124 -8.53 -6.05 11.26
CA LYS A 124 -8.93 -5.81 12.65
C LYS A 124 -9.21 -4.33 12.89
N ASP A 125 -10.35 -4.04 13.49
CA ASP A 125 -10.63 -2.73 14.06
C ASP A 125 -10.15 -2.69 15.52
N VAL A 126 -9.47 -1.60 15.89
CA VAL A 126 -9.02 -1.34 17.26
C VAL A 126 -9.56 0.01 17.68
N SER A 127 -10.34 0.01 18.76
CA SER A 127 -10.90 1.22 19.36
C SER A 127 -10.15 1.57 20.64
N ILE A 128 -9.78 2.85 20.78
CA ILE A 128 -9.09 3.38 21.94
C ILE A 128 -9.97 4.47 22.54
N ALA A 129 -10.46 4.22 23.75
CA ALA A 129 -11.19 5.19 24.54
C ALA A 129 -10.23 6.06 25.35
N PHE A 130 -10.59 7.33 25.54
CA PHE A 130 -9.82 8.28 26.34
C PHE A 130 -10.73 9.32 27.00
N ALA A 131 -10.37 9.74 28.21
CA ALA A 131 -11.04 10.85 28.89
C ALA A 131 -10.50 12.20 28.39
N VAL A 132 -11.40 13.17 28.20
CA VAL A 132 -11.04 14.56 27.87
C VAL A 132 -11.03 15.39 29.15
N THR A 133 -9.87 15.97 29.47
CA THR A 133 -9.67 16.79 30.69
C THR A 133 -9.74 18.28 30.45
#